data_AF-A0A920MP72-F1
#
_entry.id   AF-A0A920MP72-F1
#
_cell.length_a   1.000
_cell.length_b   1.000
_cell.length_c   1.000
_cell.angle_alpha   90.00
_cell.angle_beta   90.00
_cell.angle_gamma   90.00
#
_symmetry.space_group_name_H-M   'P 1'
#
loop_
_entity.id
_entity.type
_entity.pdbx_description
1 polymer ?
#
loop_
_entity_poly.entity_id
_entity_poly.type
_entity_poly.pdbx_seq_one_letter_code
_entity_poly.pdbx_strand_id
1 'polypeptide(L)'
;MIKDDSLKDMLNDIYFGGPVLLDKGIVLHHSCYMSDSSVAISKSIAITSKQDVLIDLQQEKDVPFKLMLGHAGWSPGQLEKEIENGDWLMQNTTADFIFNVPPNQMWKQATESLGLDLGPSFGMAGQA
;
A
#
# COMPACT_ATOMS: atom_id res chain seq x y z
N MET A 1 8.23 -6.28 28.41
CA MET A 1 7.22 -7.28 27.99
C MET A 1 6.07 -6.49 27.39
N ILE A 2 6.21 -6.12 26.11
CA ILE A 2 5.21 -5.31 25.40
C ILE A 2 3.98 -6.21 25.24
N LYS A 3 2.82 -5.71 25.64
CA LYS A 3 1.58 -6.48 25.70
C LYS A 3 1.20 -6.90 24.28
N ASP A 4 1.14 -8.21 24.08
CA ASP A 4 0.65 -8.95 22.91
C ASP A 4 -0.71 -8.41 22.38
N ASP A 5 -1.49 -7.76 23.24
CA ASP A 5 -2.80 -7.20 22.89
C ASP A 5 -2.74 -5.93 22.01
N SER A 6 -1.66 -5.14 22.06
CA SER A 6 -1.53 -3.92 21.23
C SER A 6 -1.30 -4.25 19.73
N LEU A 7 -0.64 -5.37 19.44
CA LEU A 7 -0.49 -5.87 18.07
C LEU A 7 -1.79 -6.50 17.54
N LYS A 8 -2.63 -7.06 18.43
CA LYS A 8 -3.92 -7.65 18.03
C LYS A 8 -4.91 -6.60 17.53
N ASP A 9 -4.93 -5.41 18.14
CA ASP A 9 -5.79 -4.33 17.67
C ASP A 9 -5.42 -3.86 16.26
N MET A 10 -4.14 -3.98 15.87
CA MET A 10 -3.65 -3.68 14.51
C MET A 10 -4.02 -4.74 13.47
N LEU A 11 -4.44 -5.95 13.86
CA LEU A 11 -4.77 -7.02 12.92
C LEU A 11 -5.95 -6.64 12.01
N ASN A 12 -6.83 -5.74 12.47
CA ASN A 12 -7.97 -5.27 11.68
C ASN A 12 -7.56 -4.33 10.54
N ASP A 13 -6.35 -3.77 10.58
CA ASP A 13 -5.82 -2.81 9.60
C ASP A 13 -4.58 -3.33 8.86
N ILE A 14 -4.50 -4.66 8.67
CA ILE A 14 -3.48 -5.29 7.84
C ILE A 14 -3.94 -5.33 6.39
N TYR A 15 -3.08 -4.84 5.51
CA TYR A 15 -3.29 -4.82 4.07
C TYR A 15 -2.55 -5.98 3.40
N PHE A 16 -3.13 -6.47 2.30
CA PHE A 16 -2.43 -7.38 1.39
C PHE A 16 -1.56 -6.57 0.44
N GLY A 17 -0.23 -6.63 0.60
CA GLY A 17 0.72 -5.93 -0.25
C GLY A 17 1.04 -6.69 -1.55
N GLY A 18 0.88 -8.00 -1.54
CA GLY A 18 1.01 -8.86 -2.72
C GLY A 18 1.49 -10.28 -2.39
N PRO A 19 1.59 -11.16 -3.40
CA PRO A 19 1.78 -12.60 -3.19
C PRO A 19 3.20 -13.01 -2.78
N VAL A 20 4.18 -12.12 -2.89
CA VAL A 20 5.59 -12.44 -2.63
C VAL A 20 5.94 -12.16 -1.16
N LEU A 21 6.63 -13.10 -0.51
CA LEU A 21 7.11 -12.98 0.87
C LEU A 21 6.00 -12.59 1.89
N LEU A 22 4.90 -13.35 1.89
CA LEU A 22 3.74 -13.12 2.77
C LEU A 22 4.07 -13.16 4.27
N ASP A 23 5.19 -13.76 4.66
CA ASP A 23 5.70 -13.79 6.03
C ASP A 23 6.40 -12.49 6.45
N LYS A 24 6.57 -11.53 5.52
CA LYS A 24 7.21 -10.24 5.76
C LYS A 24 6.18 -9.12 5.86
N GLY A 25 6.26 -8.38 6.96
CA GLY A 25 5.54 -7.11 7.15
C GLY A 25 6.33 -5.94 6.59
N ILE A 26 5.64 -5.05 5.89
CA ILE A 26 6.16 -3.78 5.40
C ILE A 26 5.26 -2.68 5.96
N VAL A 27 5.87 -1.72 6.64
CA VAL A 27 5.19 -0.53 7.14
C VAL A 27 5.41 0.59 6.13
N LEU A 28 4.33 1.00 5.47
CA LEU A 28 4.31 2.22 4.66
C LEU A 28 3.92 3.38 5.57
N HIS A 29 4.69 4.45 5.62
CA HIS A 29 4.41 5.61 6.48
C HIS A 29 4.77 6.92 5.79
N HIS A 30 4.26 8.03 6.32
CA HIS A 30 4.71 9.34 5.86
C HIS A 30 6.18 9.55 6.22
N SER A 31 6.93 10.22 5.35
CA SER A 31 8.37 10.52 5.52
C SER A 31 8.68 11.57 6.59
N CYS A 32 7.66 12.10 7.28
CA CYS A 32 7.85 12.98 8.44
C CYS A 32 8.39 12.21 9.65
N TYR A 33 8.19 10.88 9.66
CA TYR A 33 8.87 9.94 10.54
C TYR A 33 9.91 9.18 9.73
N MET A 34 11.12 9.04 10.28
CA MET A 34 12.20 8.23 9.71
C MET A 34 12.96 7.53 10.83
N SER A 35 13.25 6.25 10.62
CA SER A 35 14.14 5.43 11.45
C SER A 35 15.39 5.05 10.65
N ASP A 36 16.39 4.46 11.33
CA ASP A 36 17.59 3.92 10.68
C ASP A 36 17.29 2.80 9.67
N SER A 37 16.12 2.15 9.81
CA SER A 37 15.65 1.09 8.90
C SER A 37 14.65 1.57 7.85
N SER A 38 14.37 2.87 7.81
CA SER A 38 13.42 3.46 6.87
C SER A 38 14.09 3.81 5.54
N VAL A 39 13.40 3.50 4.45
CA VAL A 39 13.80 3.87 3.09
C VAL A 39 12.78 4.85 2.53
N ALA A 40 13.21 6.09 2.24
CA ALA A 40 12.36 7.08 1.60
C ALA A 40 12.18 6.74 0.12
N ILE A 41 10.92 6.64 -0.32
CA ILE A 41 10.56 6.39 -1.73
C ILE A 41 10.08 7.66 -2.43
N SER A 42 9.64 8.67 -1.65
CA SER A 42 9.27 9.99 -2.15
C SER A 42 9.47 11.06 -1.07
N LYS A 43 9.13 12.32 -1.37
CA LYS A 43 9.16 13.41 -0.39
C LYS A 43 8.18 13.22 0.77
N SER A 44 7.12 12.43 0.59
CA SER A 44 6.03 12.26 1.55
C SER A 44 5.81 10.80 1.96
N ILE A 45 6.60 9.85 1.45
CA ILE A 45 6.37 8.42 1.67
C ILE A 45 7.69 7.70 1.92
N ALA A 46 7.69 6.83 2.92
CA ALA A 46 8.79 5.94 3.27
C ALA A 46 8.27 4.54 3.63
N ILE A 47 9.14 3.54 3.53
CA ILE A 47 8.86 2.15 3.91
C ILE A 47 9.85 1.66 4.96
N THR A 48 9.39 0.81 5.86
CA THR A 48 10.24 0.13 6.85
C THR A 48 9.80 -1.33 7.01
N SER A 49 10.75 -2.27 7.08
CA SER A 49 10.45 -3.71 7.28
C SER A 49 10.72 -4.20 8.70
N LYS A 50 11.13 -3.32 9.60
CA LYS A 50 11.43 -3.63 10.99
C LYS A 50 10.16 -3.45 11.85
N GLN A 51 9.86 -4.44 12.70
CA GLN A 51 8.61 -4.49 13.47
C GLN A 51 8.56 -3.47 14.61
N ASP A 52 9.70 -3.04 15.13
CA ASP A 52 9.79 -2.06 16.22
C ASP A 52 9.21 -0.69 15.84
N VAL A 53 9.31 -0.31 14.57
CA VAL A 53 8.71 0.92 14.02
C VAL A 53 7.20 0.99 14.24
N LEU A 54 6.50 -0.15 14.34
CA LEU A 54 5.06 -0.15 14.65
C LEU A 54 4.77 0.40 16.04
N ILE A 55 5.63 0.09 17.03
CA ILE A 55 5.46 0.57 18.41
C ILE A 55 5.72 2.08 18.49
N ASP A 56 6.70 2.56 17.73
CA ASP A 56 7.03 3.98 17.65
C ASP A 56 5.89 4.77 16.97
N LEU A 57 5.43 4.29 15.81
CA LEU A 57 4.36 4.93 15.05
C LEU A 57 3.02 4.96 15.79
N GLN A 58 2.75 3.99 16.69
CA GLN A 58 1.58 4.06 17.57
C GLN A 58 1.64 5.24 18.56
N GLN A 59 2.84 5.70 18.92
CA GLN A 59 3.02 6.86 19.80
C GLN A 59 2.93 8.18 19.01
N GLU A 60 3.30 8.14 17.72
CA GLU A 60 3.26 9.25 16.79
C GLU A 60 1.89 9.40 16.11
N LYS A 61 0.91 9.93 16.85
CA LYS A 61 -0.50 10.03 16.42
C LYS A 61 -0.74 10.77 15.09
N ASP A 62 0.18 11.65 14.72
CA ASP A 62 0.04 12.51 13.53
C ASP A 62 0.73 11.91 12.29
N VAL A 63 1.35 10.74 12.41
CA VAL A 63 2.06 10.09 11.30
C VAL A 63 1.18 8.99 10.73
N PRO A 64 0.57 9.18 9.55
CA PRO A 64 -0.23 8.13 8.94
C PRO A 64 0.67 6.97 8.48
N PHE A 65 0.21 5.75 8.73
CA PHE A 65 0.90 4.54 8.31
C PHE A 65 -0.08 3.42 7.94
N LYS A 66 0.41 2.44 7.17
CA LYS A 66 -0.28 1.20 6.81
C LYS A 66 0.67 0.02 6.96
N LEU A 67 0.20 -1.06 7.59
CA LEU A 67 0.92 -2.33 7.66
C LEU A 67 0.47 -3.24 6.53
N MET A 68 1.41 -3.67 5.70
CA MET A 68 1.18 -4.59 4.58
C MET A 68 1.91 -5.90 4.81
N LEU A 69 1.31 -7.02 4.40
CA LEU A 69 1.97 -8.31 4.29
C LEU A 69 2.31 -8.63 2.84
N GLY A 70 3.55 -9.03 2.62
CA GLY A 70 4.10 -9.31 1.30
C GLY A 70 4.14 -8.08 0.37
N HIS A 71 4.50 -8.33 -0.88
CA HIS A 71 4.54 -7.30 -1.91
C HIS A 71 4.27 -7.88 -3.30
N ALA A 72 3.88 -7.02 -4.24
CA ALA A 72 3.95 -7.33 -5.67
C ALA A 72 5.42 -7.20 -6.12
N GLY A 73 5.83 -8.04 -7.05
CA GLY A 73 7.19 -8.05 -7.57
C GLY A 73 7.19 -8.46 -9.03
N TRP A 74 8.12 -7.88 -9.78
CA TRP A 74 8.28 -8.14 -11.20
C TRP A 74 9.68 -8.68 -11.47
N SER A 75 9.77 -9.62 -12.40
CA SER A 75 11.05 -10.01 -12.97
C SER A 75 11.61 -8.88 -13.84
N PRO A 76 12.92 -8.86 -14.14
CA PRO A 76 13.51 -7.82 -14.98
C PRO A 76 12.79 -7.69 -16.34
N GLY A 77 12.33 -6.48 -16.66
CA GLY A 77 11.63 -6.19 -17.92
C GLY A 77 10.18 -6.68 -17.99
N GLN A 78 9.61 -7.23 -16.91
CA GLN A 78 8.24 -7.73 -16.91
C GLN A 78 7.22 -6.59 -16.79
N LEU A 79 7.42 -5.66 -15.85
CA LEU A 79 6.49 -4.54 -15.63
C LEU A 79 6.36 -3.67 -16.89
N GLU A 80 7.48 -3.40 -17.55
CA GLU A 80 7.52 -2.61 -18.78
C GLU A 80 6.70 -3.27 -19.89
N LYS A 81 6.82 -4.60 -20.05
CA LYS A 81 6.02 -5.35 -21.03
C LYS A 81 4.53 -5.34 -20.70
N GLU A 82 4.17 -5.49 -19.42
CA GLU A 82 2.76 -5.46 -18.99
C GLU A 82 2.15 -4.06 -19.23
N ILE A 83 2.91 -2.98 -19.00
CA ILE A 83 2.50 -1.62 -19.35
C ILE A 83 2.33 -1.47 -20.87
N GLU A 84 3.29 -1.94 -21.67
CA GLU A 84 3.24 -1.88 -23.15
C GLU A 84 2.06 -2.69 -23.73
N ASN A 85 1.70 -3.81 -23.09
CA ASN A 85 0.55 -4.64 -23.46
C ASN A 85 -0.80 -4.03 -23.03
N GLY A 86 -0.79 -2.97 -22.21
CA GLY A 86 -2.00 -2.34 -21.69
C GLY A 86 -2.61 -3.05 -20.48
N ASP A 87 -1.86 -3.93 -19.81
CA ASP A 87 -2.30 -4.63 -18.59
C ASP A 87 -2.36 -3.67 -17.38
N TRP A 88 -1.56 -2.59 -17.41
CA TRP A 88 -1.50 -1.57 -16.36
C TRP A 88 -1.78 -0.16 -16.88
N LEU A 89 -2.55 0.60 -16.11
CA LEU A 89 -2.70 2.04 -16.25
C LEU A 89 -1.88 2.75 -15.18
N MET A 90 -1.13 3.77 -15.57
CA MET A 90 -0.26 4.53 -14.66
C MET A 90 -0.81 5.94 -14.41
N GLN A 91 -0.73 6.39 -13.16
CA GLN A 91 -0.99 7.77 -12.79
C GLN A 91 -0.11 8.20 -11.62
N ASN A 92 0.02 9.51 -11.43
CA ASN A 92 0.63 10.04 -10.23
C ASN A 92 -0.28 9.83 -9.02
N THR A 93 0.31 9.70 -7.84
CA THR A 93 -0.42 9.53 -6.58
C THR A 93 0.03 10.56 -5.55
N THR A 94 -0.73 10.68 -4.47
CA THR A 94 -0.44 11.58 -3.33
C THR A 94 -0.47 10.78 -2.03
N ALA A 95 0.19 11.31 -0.99
CA ALA A 95 0.11 10.71 0.34
C ALA A 95 -1.35 10.68 0.85
N ASP A 96 -2.14 11.71 0.53
CA ASP A 96 -3.56 11.77 0.88
C ASP A 96 -4.35 10.61 0.26
N PHE A 97 -4.14 10.32 -1.03
CA PHE A 97 -4.76 9.18 -1.69
C PHE A 97 -4.37 7.85 -1.03
N ILE A 98 -3.09 7.68 -0.67
CA ILE A 98 -2.57 6.45 -0.09
C ILE A 98 -3.10 6.22 1.33
N PHE A 99 -3.13 7.26 2.17
CA PHE A 99 -3.39 7.11 3.60
C PHE A 99 -4.83 7.41 4.00
N ASN A 100 -5.53 8.34 3.33
CA ASN A 100 -6.83 8.84 3.77
C ASN A 100 -8.01 8.27 2.97
N VAL A 101 -7.78 7.78 1.75
CA VAL A 101 -8.86 7.18 0.95
C VAL A 101 -9.18 5.76 1.45
N PRO A 102 -10.46 5.46 1.77
CA PRO A 102 -10.87 4.12 2.18
C PRO A 102 -10.59 3.08 1.08
N PRO A 103 -10.14 1.85 1.42
CA PRO A 103 -9.74 0.85 0.42
C PRO A 103 -10.83 0.51 -0.60
N ASN A 104 -12.09 0.46 -0.17
CA ASN A 104 -13.24 0.21 -1.04
C ASN A 104 -13.56 1.35 -2.01
N GLN A 105 -12.95 2.52 -1.84
CA GLN A 105 -13.11 3.68 -2.72
C GLN A 105 -11.88 3.93 -3.59
N MET A 106 -10.70 3.41 -3.21
CA MET A 106 -9.44 3.66 -3.91
C MET A 106 -9.53 3.33 -5.40
N TRP A 107 -10.08 2.16 -5.76
CA TRP A 107 -10.22 1.75 -7.15
C TRP A 107 -11.08 2.72 -7.95
N LYS A 108 -12.27 3.04 -7.44
CA LYS A 108 -13.21 3.97 -8.09
C LYS A 108 -12.57 5.34 -8.31
N GLN A 109 -11.97 5.91 -7.27
CA GLN A 109 -11.34 7.23 -7.37
C GLN A 109 -10.15 7.22 -8.34
N ALA A 110 -9.34 6.15 -8.34
CA ALA A 110 -8.22 6.01 -9.26
C ALA A 110 -8.66 5.87 -10.73
N THR A 111 -9.80 5.24 -11.00
CA THR A 111 -10.30 5.10 -12.38
C THR A 111 -11.00 6.37 -12.84
N GLU A 112 -11.74 7.04 -11.95
CA GLU A 112 -12.39 8.32 -12.24
C GLU A 112 -11.36 9.42 -12.52
N SER A 113 -10.23 9.46 -11.82
CA SER A 113 -9.15 10.42 -12.08
C SER A 113 -8.50 10.26 -13.45
N LEU A 114 -8.59 9.07 -14.04
CA LEU A 114 -8.16 8.77 -15.41
C LEU A 114 -9.24 9.08 -16.46
N GLY A 115 -10.42 9.57 -16.04
CA GLY A 115 -11.56 9.81 -16.92
C GLY A 115 -12.32 8.54 -17.32
N LEU A 116 -12.10 7.42 -16.61
CA LEU A 116 -12.81 6.17 -16.83
C LEU A 116 -14.04 6.12 -15.92
N ASP A 117 -15.24 6.13 -16.52
CA ASP A 117 -16.47 5.81 -15.80
C ASP A 117 -16.70 4.30 -15.86
N LEU A 118 -16.22 3.60 -14.83
CA LEU A 118 -16.51 2.19 -14.62
C LEU A 118 -17.92 2.08 -14.02
N GLY A 119 -18.93 2.23 -14.88
CA GLY A 119 -20.31 1.91 -14.54
C GLY A 119 -20.44 0.46 -14.04
N PRO A 120 -21.61 0.05 -13.52
CA PRO A 120 -21.82 -1.27 -12.90
C PRO A 120 -21.54 -2.49 -13.80
N SER A 121 -21.25 -2.29 -15.10
CA SER A 121 -21.07 -3.33 -16.10
C SER A 121 -19.64 -3.86 -16.24
N PHE A 122 -18.64 -3.30 -15.55
CA PHE A 122 -17.23 -3.75 -15.68
C PHE A 122 -16.91 -5.05 -14.91
N GLY A 123 -17.94 -5.80 -14.47
CA GLY A 123 -17.82 -7.02 -13.67
C GLY A 123 -17.93 -8.34 -14.42
N MET A 124 -18.01 -8.36 -15.75
CA MET A 124 -17.99 -9.61 -16.53
C MET A 124 -16.91 -9.54 -17.62
N ALA A 125 -15.66 -9.78 -17.22
CA ALA A 125 -14.60 -10.18 -18.13
C ALA A 125 -14.19 -11.62 -17.79
N GLY A 126 -14.51 -12.54 -18.72
CA GLY A 126 -14.08 -13.94 -18.70
C GLY A 126 -15.11 -14.94 -18.14
N GLN A 127 -15.96 -15.50 -19.01
CA GLN A 127 -16.39 -16.90 -18.82
C GLN A 127 -15.39 -17.75 -19.60
N ALA A 128 -14.74 -18.68 -18.89
CA ALA A 128 -13.95 -19.77 -19.47
C ALA A 128 -14.86 -20.77 -20.20
#